data_AF-A0A527G7G1-F1
#
_entry.id   AF-A0A527G7G1-F1
#
_cell.length_a   1.000
_cell.length_b   1.000
_cell.length_c   1.000
_cell.angle_alpha   90.00
_cell.angle_beta   90.00
_cell.angle_gamma   90.00
#
_symmetry.space_group_name_H-M   'P 1'
#
loop_
_entity.id
_entity.type
_entity.pdbx_description
1 polymer ?
#
loop_
_entity_poly.entity_id
_entity_poly.type
_entity_poly.pdbx_seq_one_letter_code
_entity_poly.pdbx_strand_id
1 'polypeptide(L)'
;DPAPKTRPQAIAAQRSVHDEDFPALAGADWDRMIWALYRETDDGLMPDFDPKLVDTVASLDLTQKLPDLWPQFEALAAIPLLAIRGANSRLLSIDTLKQMRERHSMMEAITVEGQGHAPFLETGSLPGDIAAFLDEAERKNILK
;
A
#
# COMPACT_ATOMS: atom_id res chain seq x y z
N ASP A 1 -7.10 -7.83 -21.53
CA ASP A 1 -6.03 -7.47 -22.48
C ASP A 1 -4.86 -8.44 -22.41
N PRO A 2 -4.09 -8.59 -23.50
CA PRO A 2 -2.82 -9.33 -23.47
C PRO A 2 -1.84 -8.71 -22.46
N ALA A 3 -0.97 -9.54 -21.88
CA ALA A 3 0.04 -9.06 -20.92
C ALA A 3 0.96 -8.02 -21.59
N PRO A 4 1.21 -6.86 -20.95
CA PRO A 4 2.06 -5.82 -21.53
C PRO A 4 3.49 -6.34 -21.72
N LYS A 5 4.07 -6.10 -22.89
CA LYS A 5 5.41 -6.56 -23.27
C LYS A 5 6.46 -5.46 -23.26
N THR A 6 6.03 -4.20 -23.15
CA THR A 6 6.91 -3.02 -23.10
C THR A 6 6.52 -2.11 -21.94
N ARG A 7 7.45 -1.28 -21.48
CA ARG A 7 7.17 -0.30 -20.41
C ARG A 7 5.99 0.63 -20.75
N PRO A 8 5.90 1.24 -21.94
CA PRO A 8 4.74 2.09 -22.27
C PRO A 8 3.40 1.34 -22.20
N GLN A 9 3.36 0.07 -22.65
CA GLN A 9 2.16 -0.77 -22.54
C GLN A 9 1.82 -1.06 -21.08
N ALA A 10 2.82 -1.33 -20.24
CA ALA A 10 2.62 -1.60 -18.82
C ALA A 10 2.12 -0.36 -18.08
N ILE A 11 2.69 0.82 -18.35
CA ILE A 11 2.20 2.09 -17.80
C ILE A 11 0.74 2.32 -18.18
N ALA A 12 0.41 2.17 -19.47
CA ALA A 12 -0.97 2.34 -19.94
C ALA A 12 -1.93 1.35 -19.25
N ALA A 13 -1.52 0.08 -19.09
CA ALA A 13 -2.30 -0.93 -18.39
C ALA A 13 -2.52 -0.56 -16.92
N GLN A 14 -1.48 -0.16 -16.19
CA GLN A 14 -1.60 0.23 -14.78
C GLN A 14 -2.46 1.48 -14.61
N ARG A 15 -2.27 2.50 -15.45
CA ARG A 15 -3.08 3.73 -15.45
C ARG A 15 -4.55 3.46 -15.72
N SER A 16 -4.88 2.55 -16.63
CA SER A 16 -6.27 2.18 -16.93
C SER A 16 -7.05 1.62 -15.73
N VAL A 17 -6.34 1.09 -14.73
CA VAL A 17 -6.91 0.53 -13.51
C VAL A 17 -6.82 1.51 -12.34
N HIS A 18 -5.73 2.27 -12.24
CA HIS A 18 -5.37 3.01 -11.03
C HIS A 18 -5.50 4.53 -11.14
N ASP A 19 -5.62 5.12 -12.34
CA ASP A 19 -5.57 6.60 -12.49
C ASP A 19 -6.63 7.33 -11.62
N GLU A 20 -7.85 6.78 -11.51
CA GLU A 20 -8.93 7.39 -10.72
C GLU A 20 -8.59 7.46 -9.22
N ASP A 21 -7.92 6.45 -8.70
CA ASP A 21 -7.55 6.36 -7.29
C ASP A 21 -6.26 7.15 -6.99
N PHE A 22 -5.44 7.44 -8.01
CA PHE A 22 -4.11 8.05 -7.87
C PHE A 22 -3.90 9.35 -8.68
N PRO A 23 -4.80 10.35 -8.57
CA PRO A 23 -4.69 11.60 -9.33
C PRO A 23 -3.45 12.45 -8.99
N ALA A 24 -2.79 12.18 -7.86
CA ALA A 24 -1.57 12.90 -7.46
C ALA A 24 -0.27 12.35 -8.07
N LEU A 25 -0.28 11.17 -8.71
CA LEU A 25 0.94 10.55 -9.24
C LEU A 25 1.39 11.20 -10.56
N ALA A 26 2.67 11.56 -10.63
CA ALA A 26 3.30 12.08 -11.84
C ALA A 26 3.88 10.95 -12.71
N GLY A 27 4.27 11.25 -13.95
CA GLY A 27 4.82 10.25 -14.89
C GLY A 27 5.96 9.41 -14.30
N ALA A 28 6.88 10.04 -13.57
CA ALA A 28 8.00 9.36 -12.93
C ALA A 28 7.57 8.35 -11.84
N ASP A 29 6.42 8.56 -11.18
CA ASP A 29 5.91 7.62 -10.18
C ASP A 29 5.37 6.36 -10.86
N TRP A 30 4.70 6.51 -12.01
CA TRP A 30 4.28 5.38 -12.83
C TRP A 30 5.46 4.59 -13.39
N ASP A 31 6.52 5.28 -13.84
CA ASP A 31 7.75 4.62 -14.27
C ASP A 31 8.36 3.79 -13.13
N ARG A 32 8.39 4.34 -11.91
CA ARG A 32 8.88 3.64 -10.72
C ARG A 32 8.00 2.44 -10.36
N MET A 33 6.67 2.57 -10.46
CA MET A 33 5.74 1.45 -10.28
C MET A 33 6.04 0.31 -11.25
N ILE A 34 6.24 0.61 -12.54
CA ILE A 34 6.56 -0.43 -13.53
C ILE A 34 7.91 -1.08 -13.23
N TRP A 35 8.90 -0.30 -12.80
CA TRP A 35 10.19 -0.85 -12.40
C TRP A 35 10.10 -1.77 -11.18
N ALA A 36 9.21 -1.48 -10.24
CA ALA A 36 8.98 -2.31 -9.05
C ALA A 36 8.15 -3.57 -9.33
N LEU A 37 7.24 -3.53 -10.32
CA LEU A 37 6.30 -4.62 -10.61
C LEU A 37 6.79 -5.60 -11.69
N TYR A 38 7.74 -5.18 -12.53
CA TYR A 38 8.14 -5.94 -13.70
C TYR A 38 9.66 -6.02 -13.85
N ARG A 39 10.11 -7.13 -14.43
CA ARG A 39 11.48 -7.36 -14.89
C ARG A 39 11.53 -7.48 -16.41
N GLU A 40 12.67 -7.11 -16.99
CA GLU A 40 12.95 -7.29 -18.42
C GLU A 40 13.56 -8.68 -18.67
N THR A 41 13.06 -9.40 -19.68
CA THR A 41 13.59 -10.69 -20.13
C THR A 41 13.74 -10.68 -21.66
N ASP A 42 14.34 -11.74 -22.22
CA ASP A 42 14.45 -11.91 -23.68
C ASP A 42 13.08 -11.95 -24.38
N ASP A 43 12.01 -12.32 -23.66
CA ASP A 43 10.62 -12.37 -24.13
C ASP A 43 9.83 -11.06 -23.88
N GLY A 44 10.54 -10.00 -23.50
CA GLY A 44 10.02 -8.68 -23.15
C GLY A 44 9.75 -8.51 -21.66
N LEU A 45 8.86 -7.57 -21.33
CA LEU A 45 8.52 -7.27 -19.94
C LEU A 45 7.69 -8.42 -19.32
N MET A 46 8.05 -8.84 -18.10
CA MET A 46 7.34 -9.87 -17.33
C MET A 46 7.09 -9.41 -15.89
N PRO A 47 5.93 -9.73 -15.27
CA PRO A 47 5.72 -9.45 -13.86
C PRO A 47 6.79 -10.11 -12.99
N ASP A 48 7.33 -9.37 -12.03
CA ASP A 48 8.44 -9.84 -11.20
C ASP A 48 7.96 -10.52 -9.91
N PHE A 49 7.12 -11.54 -10.07
CA PHE A 49 6.65 -12.38 -8.98
C PHE A 49 6.31 -13.79 -9.52
N ASP A 50 6.14 -14.79 -8.63
CA ASP A 50 5.69 -16.13 -9.03
C ASP A 50 4.21 -16.08 -9.47
N PRO A 51 3.88 -16.40 -10.74
CA PRO A 51 2.50 -16.39 -11.22
C PRO A 51 1.52 -17.20 -10.38
N LYS A 52 1.97 -18.25 -9.67
CA LYS A 52 1.12 -19.07 -8.79
C LYS A 52 0.55 -18.29 -7.59
N LEU A 53 1.14 -17.15 -7.23
CA LEU A 53 0.58 -16.27 -6.21
C LEU A 53 -0.76 -15.67 -6.64
N VAL A 54 -0.98 -15.47 -7.96
CA VAL A 54 -2.27 -14.99 -8.48
C VAL A 54 -3.39 -15.99 -8.20
N ASP A 55 -3.12 -17.28 -8.36
CA ASP A 55 -4.13 -18.34 -8.16
C ASP A 55 -4.70 -18.30 -6.74
N THR A 56 -3.85 -18.00 -5.76
CA THR A 56 -4.25 -17.88 -4.35
C THR A 56 -5.27 -16.75 -4.18
N VAL A 57 -5.00 -15.58 -4.76
CA VAL A 57 -5.91 -14.42 -4.68
C VAL A 57 -7.17 -14.66 -5.50
N ALA A 58 -7.05 -15.22 -6.71
CA ALA A 58 -8.18 -15.51 -7.59
C ALA A 58 -9.13 -16.57 -7.01
N SER A 59 -8.63 -17.44 -6.13
CA SER A 59 -9.44 -18.46 -5.44
C SER A 59 -10.25 -17.92 -4.25
N LEU A 60 -10.01 -16.68 -3.81
CA LEU A 60 -10.75 -16.08 -2.70
C LEU A 60 -12.19 -15.78 -3.11
N ASP A 61 -13.14 -16.33 -2.37
CA ASP A 61 -14.54 -15.91 -2.47
C ASP A 61 -14.75 -14.61 -1.69
N LEU A 62 -14.57 -13.49 -2.39
CA LEU A 62 -14.76 -12.14 -1.84
C LEU A 62 -16.25 -11.78 -1.61
N THR A 63 -17.19 -12.69 -1.93
CA THR A 63 -18.60 -12.53 -1.52
C THR A 63 -18.82 -12.93 -0.07
N GLN A 64 -17.92 -13.76 0.48
CA GLN A 64 -17.93 -14.10 1.90
C GLN A 64 -17.22 -13.02 2.71
N LYS A 65 -17.78 -12.70 3.88
CA LYS A 65 -17.09 -11.81 4.82
C LYS A 65 -15.80 -12.50 5.28
N LEU A 66 -14.67 -11.85 5.02
CA LEU A 66 -13.38 -12.27 5.58
C LEU A 66 -13.41 -12.15 7.12
N PRO A 67 -12.72 -13.04 7.86
CA PRO A 67 -12.62 -12.92 9.30
C PRO A 67 -11.96 -11.60 9.69
N ASP A 68 -12.50 -10.96 10.73
CA ASP A 68 -11.91 -9.74 11.27
C ASP A 68 -10.57 -10.06 11.96
N LEU A 69 -9.57 -9.18 11.78
CA LEU A 69 -8.24 -9.34 12.37
C LEU A 69 -8.04 -8.52 13.66
N TRP A 70 -9.13 -8.15 14.33
CA TRP A 70 -9.06 -7.32 15.55
C TRP A 70 -8.22 -7.94 16.66
N PRO A 71 -8.33 -9.26 16.99
CA PRO A 71 -7.48 -9.85 18.03
C PRO A 71 -5.99 -9.75 17.73
N GLN A 72 -5.59 -9.92 16.46
CA GLN A 72 -4.21 -9.80 16.02
C GLN A 72 -3.73 -8.35 16.05
N PHE A 73 -4.59 -7.41 15.66
CA PHE A 73 -4.28 -5.98 15.72
C PHE A 73 -4.13 -5.50 17.18
N GLU A 74 -5.01 -5.91 18.08
CA GLU A 74 -4.95 -5.56 19.51
C GLU A 74 -3.71 -6.15 20.20
N ALA A 75 -3.17 -7.26 19.70
CA ALA A 75 -1.88 -7.80 20.19
C ALA A 75 -0.70 -6.85 19.93
N LEU A 76 -0.84 -5.86 19.05
CA LEU A 76 0.17 -4.84 18.79
C LEU A 76 0.10 -3.65 19.76
N ALA A 77 -0.90 -3.57 20.65
CA ALA A 77 -1.20 -2.37 21.46
C ALA A 77 -0.04 -1.80 22.29
N ALA A 78 1.00 -2.60 22.56
CA ALA A 78 2.20 -2.18 23.29
C ALA A 78 3.35 -1.67 22.41
N ILE A 79 3.21 -1.68 21.09
CA ILE A 79 4.23 -1.32 20.09
C ILE A 79 3.82 0.01 19.41
N PRO A 80 4.71 1.01 19.26
CA PRO A 80 4.39 2.19 18.44
C PRO A 80 3.92 1.78 17.04
N LEU A 81 2.82 2.37 16.57
CA LEU A 81 2.21 1.99 15.29
C LEU A 81 1.92 3.24 14.45
N LEU A 82 2.34 3.23 13.19
CA LEU A 82 1.95 4.20 12.19
C LEU A 82 1.13 3.51 11.10
N ALA A 83 -0.11 3.98 10.87
CA ALA A 83 -0.90 3.57 9.72
C ALA A 83 -0.93 4.65 8.65
N ILE A 84 -0.64 4.28 7.41
CA ILE A 84 -0.67 5.18 6.26
C ILE A 84 -1.82 4.75 5.36
N ARG A 85 -2.79 5.64 5.15
CA ARG A 85 -4.00 5.41 4.35
C ARG A 85 -4.02 6.37 3.16
N GLY A 86 -4.28 5.88 1.96
CA GLY A 86 -4.64 6.75 0.84
C GLY A 86 -6.04 7.32 1.01
N ALA A 87 -6.24 8.62 0.76
CA ALA A 87 -7.55 9.27 0.84
C ALA A 87 -8.60 8.54 0.01
N ASN A 88 -8.20 8.05 -1.16
CA ASN A 88 -9.02 7.33 -2.14
C ASN A 88 -9.03 5.81 -1.92
N SER A 89 -8.48 5.31 -0.81
CA SER A 89 -8.38 3.87 -0.56
C SER A 89 -9.76 3.20 -0.50
N ARG A 90 -9.94 2.19 -1.35
CA ARG A 90 -11.12 1.31 -1.39
C ARG A 90 -11.01 0.08 -0.48
N LEU A 91 -9.80 -0.21 0.03
CA LEU A 91 -9.53 -1.40 0.87
C LEU A 91 -9.47 -1.08 2.37
N LEU A 92 -8.91 0.07 2.75
CA LEU A 92 -8.87 0.52 4.14
C LEU A 92 -9.81 1.71 4.31
N SER A 93 -11.01 1.44 4.86
CA SER A 93 -12.03 2.46 5.04
C SER A 93 -11.66 3.48 6.13
N ILE A 94 -12.26 4.67 6.08
CA ILE A 94 -12.12 5.70 7.13
C ILE A 94 -12.62 5.16 8.48
N ASP A 95 -13.74 4.45 8.47
CA ASP A 95 -14.32 3.86 9.69
C ASP A 95 -13.41 2.78 10.29
N THR A 96 -12.82 1.93 9.46
CA THR A 96 -11.84 0.93 9.93
C THR A 96 -10.62 1.61 10.55
N LEU A 97 -10.07 2.65 9.92
CA LEU A 97 -8.93 3.41 10.47
C LEU A 97 -9.29 4.08 11.81
N LYS A 98 -10.50 4.62 11.94
CA LYS A 98 -11.02 5.16 13.21
C LYS A 98 -11.07 4.08 14.29
N GLN A 99 -11.62 2.91 13.98
CA GLN A 99 -11.70 1.77 14.90
C GLN A 99 -10.31 1.26 15.32
N MET A 100 -9.32 1.29 14.42
CA MET A 100 -7.93 0.98 14.75
C MET A 100 -7.37 1.95 15.80
N ARG A 101 -7.59 3.27 15.62
CA ARG A 101 -7.13 4.29 16.58
C ARG A 101 -7.81 4.17 17.95
N GLU A 102 -9.08 3.79 17.98
CA GLU A 102 -9.81 3.55 19.24
C GLU A 102 -9.24 2.35 20.03
N ARG A 103 -8.72 1.33 19.32
CA ARG A 103 -8.13 0.12 19.93
C ARG A 103 -6.65 0.25 20.27
N HIS A 104 -5.95 1.19 19.65
CA HIS A 104 -4.50 1.33 19.78
C HIS A 104 -4.11 2.75 20.16
N SER A 105 -4.00 3.03 21.46
CA SER A 105 -3.79 4.40 21.98
C SER A 105 -2.50 5.08 21.53
N MET A 106 -1.46 4.32 21.18
CA MET A 106 -0.19 4.84 20.65
C MET A 106 -0.15 4.94 19.12
N MET A 107 -1.27 4.64 18.44
CA MET A 107 -1.30 4.64 16.98
C MET A 107 -1.35 6.06 16.44
N GLU A 108 -0.42 6.36 15.55
CA GLU A 108 -0.44 7.52 14.68
C GLU A 108 -1.01 7.13 13.31
N ALA A 109 -1.59 8.11 12.61
CA ALA A 109 -2.20 7.86 11.30
C ALA A 109 -1.95 9.03 10.35
N ILE A 110 -1.54 8.70 9.12
CA ILE A 110 -1.38 9.65 8.02
C ILE A 110 -2.41 9.30 6.94
N THR A 111 -3.15 10.30 6.47
CA THR A 111 -4.00 10.19 5.28
C THR A 111 -3.33 10.93 4.13
N VAL A 112 -3.09 10.23 3.02
CA VAL A 112 -2.38 10.74 1.84
C VAL A 112 -3.39 11.14 0.77
N GLU A 113 -3.52 12.45 0.55
CA GLU A 113 -4.43 12.99 -0.45
C GLU A 113 -4.04 12.59 -1.88
N GLY A 114 -5.05 12.33 -2.71
CA GLY A 114 -4.86 11.98 -4.13
C GLY A 114 -4.18 10.63 -4.38
N GLN A 115 -4.15 9.73 -3.40
CA GLN A 115 -3.65 8.35 -3.56
C GLN A 115 -4.63 7.31 -3.02
N GLY A 116 -4.61 6.13 -3.64
CA GLY A 116 -5.47 4.99 -3.36
C GLY A 116 -4.82 3.93 -2.46
N HIS A 117 -5.14 2.65 -2.73
CA HIS A 117 -4.47 1.53 -2.07
C HIS A 117 -3.31 0.98 -2.94
N ALA A 118 -2.07 0.94 -2.46
CA ALA A 118 -1.54 1.62 -1.27
C ALA A 118 -0.84 2.93 -1.65
N PRO A 119 -0.73 3.93 -0.75
CA PRO A 119 0.09 5.10 -1.01
C PRO A 119 1.55 4.73 -1.30
N PHE A 120 2.18 5.47 -2.20
CA PHE A 120 3.57 5.31 -2.58
C PHE A 120 4.43 5.99 -1.50
N LEU A 121 5.11 5.17 -0.69
CA LEU A 121 5.79 5.63 0.53
C LEU A 121 6.96 6.58 0.26
N GLU A 122 7.46 6.60 -0.97
CA GLU A 122 8.53 7.48 -1.42
C GLU A 122 8.06 8.86 -1.92
N THR A 123 6.76 9.14 -1.86
CA THR A 123 6.17 10.39 -2.38
C THR A 123 5.89 11.41 -1.28
N GLY A 124 5.87 12.70 -1.65
CA GLY A 124 5.51 13.79 -0.75
C GLY A 124 6.42 13.87 0.48
N SER A 125 5.82 14.07 1.66
CA SER A 125 6.52 14.10 2.95
C SER A 125 6.74 12.72 3.58
N LEU A 126 6.16 11.66 3.01
CA LEU A 126 6.10 10.33 3.65
C LEU A 126 7.46 9.78 4.08
N PRO A 127 8.55 9.88 3.29
CA PRO A 127 9.86 9.40 3.75
C PRO A 127 10.32 10.09 5.04
N GLY A 128 10.09 11.40 5.15
CA GLY A 128 10.44 12.20 6.33
C GLY A 128 9.52 11.89 7.51
N ASP A 129 8.21 11.77 7.26
CA ASP A 129 7.23 11.46 8.30
C ASP A 129 7.46 10.05 8.89
N ILE A 130 7.78 9.07 8.04
CA ILE A 130 8.13 7.70 8.44
C ILE A 130 9.43 7.71 9.25
N ALA A 131 10.47 8.41 8.79
CA ALA A 131 11.73 8.51 9.52
C ALA A 131 11.54 9.16 10.89
N ALA A 132 10.79 10.26 10.97
CA ALA A 132 10.48 10.94 12.22
C ALA A 132 9.71 10.04 13.21
N PHE A 133 8.75 9.25 12.70
CA PHE A 133 8.03 8.26 13.50
C PHE A 133 8.97 7.18 14.04
N LEU A 134 9.88 6.64 13.21
CA LEU A 134 10.85 5.63 13.63
C LEU A 134 11.81 6.18 14.71
N ASP A 135 12.35 7.38 14.51
CA ASP A 135 13.20 8.06 15.48
C ASP A 135 12.51 8.25 16.84
N GLU A 136 11.22 8.61 16.84
CA GLU A 136 10.43 8.76 18.06
C GLU A 136 10.11 7.42 18.73
N ALA A 137 9.80 6.40 17.94
CA ALA A 137 9.56 5.06 18.43
C ALA A 137 10.81 4.48 19.12
N GLU A 138 12.00 4.68 18.55
CA GLU A 138 13.27 4.27 19.16
C GLU A 138 13.54 5.01 20.47
N ARG A 139 13.36 6.34 20.50
CA ARG A 139 13.51 7.13 21.74
C ARG A 139 12.61 6.63 22.87
N LYS A 140 11.34 6.37 22.59
CA LYS A 140 10.38 5.86 23.58
C LYS A 140 10.73 4.46 24.08
N ASN A 141 11.42 3.65 23.29
CA ASN A 141 11.83 2.30 23.68
C ASN A 141 13.08 2.31 24.58
N ILE A 142 14.02 3.24 24.36
CA ILE A 142 15.22 3.42 25.20
C ILE A 142 14.88 3.96 26.60
N LEU A 143 13.75 4.66 26.73
CA LEU A 143 13.29 5.25 27.99
C LEU A 143 12.40 4.31 28.85
N LYS A 144 12.12 3.09 28.38
CA LYS A 144 11.43 2.03 29.13
C LYS A 144 12.43 1.08 29.77
#